data_AF-A0A1A6A541-F1
#
_entry.id   AF-A0A1A6A541-F1
#
_cell.length_a   1.000
_cell.length_b   1.000
_cell.length_c   1.000
_cell.angle_alpha   90.00
_cell.angle_beta   90.00
_cell.angle_gamma   90.00
#
_symmetry.space_group_name_H-M   'P 1'
#
loop_
_entity.id
_entity.type
_entity.pdbx_description
1 polymer ?
#
loop_
_entity_poly.entity_id
_entity_poly.type
_entity_poly.pdbx_seq_one_letter_code
_entity_poly.pdbx_strand_id
1 'polypeptide(L)'
;MAPLWWAAPIANKAAKGSYDNAMLKGMRSLQNPKDSWANIDSKPIPLELKGRVKRAIAAENNTHTNLPLFAAALVAANAAHVDASSLHFYAGLWVISRIAYTFAYILIEDRKKSAIRSALFGVGVLAVFGLVFSAAKKYSAVPW
;
A
#
# COMPACT_ATOMS: atom_id res chain seq x y z
N MET A 1 -2.87 4.65 0.82
CA MET A 1 -4.12 5.35 1.18
C MET A 1 -5.32 4.89 0.34
N ALA A 2 -5.12 4.61 -0.96
CA ALA A 2 -6.18 4.19 -1.88
C ALA A 2 -7.06 3.00 -1.44
N PRO A 3 -6.54 1.89 -0.86
CA PRO A 3 -7.39 0.77 -0.45
C PRO A 3 -8.35 1.10 0.70
N LEU A 4 -7.97 1.99 1.62
CA LEU A 4 -8.85 2.43 2.70
C LEU A 4 -9.94 3.39 2.23
N TRP A 5 -9.68 4.21 1.21
CA TRP A 5 -10.68 5.07 0.57
C TRP A 5 -11.80 4.27 -0.10
N TRP A 6 -11.50 3.05 -0.56
CA TRP A 6 -12.50 2.10 -1.03
C TRP A 6 -13.19 1.36 0.13
N ALA A 7 -12.43 0.91 1.13
CA ALA A 7 -12.95 0.07 2.21
C ALA A 7 -13.92 0.81 3.16
N ALA A 8 -13.60 2.06 3.52
CA ALA A 8 -14.41 2.88 4.45
C ALA A 8 -15.86 3.12 3.97
N PRO A 9 -16.11 3.65 2.76
CA PRO A 9 -17.48 3.89 2.30
C PRO A 9 -18.27 2.60 2.10
N ILE A 10 -17.62 1.52 1.67
CA ILE A 10 -18.29 0.24 1.44
C ILE A 10 -18.68 -0.43 2.76
N ALA A 11 -17.80 -0.41 3.76
CA ALA A 11 -18.14 -0.89 5.10
C ALA A 11 -19.34 -0.11 5.68
N ASN A 12 -19.35 1.22 5.53
CA ASN A 12 -20.46 2.05 5.99
C ASN A 12 -21.76 1.85 5.21
N LYS A 13 -21.68 1.57 3.90
CA LYS A 13 -22.85 1.25 3.08
C LYS A 13 -23.45 -0.10 3.50
N ALA A 14 -22.62 -1.07 3.88
CA ALA A 14 -23.08 -2.38 4.33
C ALA A 14 -23.70 -2.33 5.74
N ALA A 15 -23.09 -1.59 6.66
CA ALA A 15 -23.64 -1.32 7.98
C ALA A 15 -23.23 0.08 8.44
N LYS A 16 -24.23 0.96 8.65
CA LYS A 16 -24.02 2.35 9.05
C LYS A 16 -23.25 2.41 10.37
N GLY A 17 -22.17 3.18 10.44
CA GLY A 17 -21.31 3.28 11.63
C GLY A 17 -20.29 2.14 11.75
N SER A 18 -20.03 1.41 10.66
CA SER A 18 -18.92 0.44 10.59
C SER A 18 -17.56 1.11 10.55
N TYR A 19 -17.48 2.28 9.93
CA TYR A 19 -16.32 3.16 9.95
C TYR A 19 -16.77 4.56 10.35
N ASP A 20 -16.20 5.11 11.41
CA ASP A 20 -16.39 6.51 11.75
C ASP A 20 -15.05 7.20 11.90
N ASN A 21 -14.88 8.30 11.18
CA ASN A 21 -13.71 9.19 11.25
C ASN A 21 -14.07 10.54 11.87
N ALA A 22 -15.35 10.80 12.12
CA ALA A 22 -15.83 11.98 12.80
C ALA A 22 -16.10 11.65 14.28
N MET A 23 -15.83 12.60 15.17
CA MET A 23 -16.35 12.49 16.53
C MET A 23 -17.87 12.62 16.46
N LEU A 24 -18.58 11.54 16.78
CA LEU A 24 -20.02 11.62 17.02
C LEU A 24 -20.24 12.59 18.18
N LYS A 25 -20.96 13.69 17.94
CA LYS A 25 -21.16 14.78 18.90
C LYS A 25 -21.78 14.21 20.19
N GLY A 26 -20.97 14.04 21.24
CA GLY A 26 -21.38 13.47 22.53
C GLY A 26 -20.56 12.27 23.03
N MET A 27 -19.79 11.58 22.18
CA MET A 27 -18.96 10.43 22.57
C MET A 27 -17.49 10.81 22.53
N ARG A 28 -17.03 11.49 23.59
CA ARG A 28 -15.75 12.21 23.64
C ARG A 28 -14.51 11.32 23.90
N SER A 29 -14.65 9.99 24.04
CA SER A 29 -13.58 9.14 24.60
C SER A 29 -13.25 7.83 23.87
N LEU A 30 -13.94 7.39 22.81
CA LEU A 30 -13.85 5.99 22.36
C LEU A 30 -13.77 5.72 20.85
N GLN A 31 -13.41 6.69 20.01
CA GLN A 31 -13.41 6.47 18.56
C GLN A 31 -12.07 6.90 17.94
N ASN A 32 -11.02 6.10 18.16
CA ASN A 32 -9.86 6.15 17.27
C ASN A 32 -10.28 5.52 15.93
N PRO A 33 -9.98 6.13 14.76
CA PRO A 33 -10.22 5.48 13.47
C PRO A 33 -9.59 4.08 13.38
N LYS A 34 -8.52 3.83 14.14
CA LYS A 34 -7.91 2.49 14.28
C LYS A 34 -8.82 1.49 14.99
N ASP A 35 -9.61 1.93 15.97
CA ASP A 35 -10.53 1.07 16.72
C ASP A 35 -11.73 0.67 15.86
N SER A 36 -12.14 1.50 14.90
CA SER A 36 -13.15 1.13 13.89
C SER A 36 -12.72 -0.10 13.09
N TRP A 37 -11.43 -0.17 12.74
CA TRP A 37 -10.87 -1.31 12.03
C TRP A 37 -10.63 -2.53 12.92
N ALA A 38 -10.16 -2.31 14.16
CA ALA A 38 -9.95 -3.38 15.13
C ALA A 38 -11.26 -4.11 15.46
N ASN A 39 -12.37 -3.38 15.52
CA ASN A 39 -13.69 -3.90 15.85
C ASN A 39 -14.51 -4.32 14.62
N ILE A 40 -13.90 -4.48 13.44
CA ILE A 40 -14.67 -4.80 12.22
C ILE A 40 -15.39 -6.16 12.29
N ASP A 41 -14.87 -7.08 13.09
CA ASP A 41 -15.46 -8.40 13.28
C ASP A 41 -16.80 -8.36 14.02
N SER A 42 -16.98 -7.39 14.94
CA SER A 42 -18.22 -7.22 15.69
C SER A 42 -19.30 -6.46 14.91
N LYS A 43 -18.97 -5.90 13.74
CA LYS A 43 -19.92 -5.16 12.91
C LYS A 43 -20.84 -6.10 12.11
N PRO A 44 -22.10 -5.72 11.86
CA PRO A 44 -23.04 -6.54 11.07
C PRO A 44 -22.79 -6.40 9.55
N ILE A 45 -21.58 -6.71 9.12
CA ILE A 45 -21.14 -6.69 7.71
C ILE A 45 -21.10 -8.13 7.18
N PRO A 46 -21.45 -8.40 5.90
CA PRO A 46 -21.27 -9.71 5.28
C PRO A 46 -19.84 -10.25 5.43
N LEU A 47 -19.69 -11.55 5.69
CA LEU A 47 -18.39 -12.18 5.97
C LEU A 47 -17.37 -11.96 4.85
N GLU A 48 -17.79 -12.10 3.59
CA GLU A 48 -16.96 -11.86 2.42
C GLU A 48 -16.41 -10.43 2.38
N LEU A 49 -17.28 -9.45 2.68
CA LEU A 49 -16.89 -8.06 2.69
C LEU A 49 -15.96 -7.74 3.86
N LYS A 50 -16.16 -8.34 5.04
CA LYS A 50 -15.19 -8.25 6.15
C LYS A 50 -13.81 -8.75 5.73
N GLY A 51 -13.76 -9.89 5.04
CA GLY A 51 -12.51 -10.44 4.49
C GLY A 51 -11.81 -9.46 3.55
N ARG A 52 -12.55 -8.85 2.63
CA ARG A 52 -12.02 -7.83 1.69
C ARG A 52 -11.50 -6.58 2.40
N VAL A 53 -12.22 -6.08 3.40
CA VAL A 53 -11.78 -4.89 4.16
C VAL A 53 -10.52 -5.19 4.97
N LYS A 54 -10.46 -6.35 5.65
CA LYS A 54 -9.24 -6.79 6.36
C LYS A 54 -8.04 -6.89 5.41
N ARG A 55 -8.25 -7.42 4.21
CA ARG A 55 -7.24 -7.50 3.16
C ARG A 55 -6.81 -6.11 2.67
N ALA A 56 -7.74 -5.16 2.53
CA ALA A 56 -7.42 -3.78 2.19
C ALA A 56 -6.54 -3.10 3.27
N ILE A 57 -6.85 -3.32 4.56
CA ILE A 57 -6.05 -2.81 5.69
C ILE A 57 -4.65 -3.43 5.69
N ALA A 58 -4.55 -4.74 5.48
CA ALA A 58 -3.26 -5.43 5.42
C ALA A 58 -2.39 -4.94 4.24
N ALA A 59 -2.99 -4.70 3.07
CA ALA A 59 -2.30 -4.15 1.91
C ALA A 59 -1.78 -2.71 2.15
N GLU A 60 -2.55 -1.89 2.86
CA GLU A 60 -2.15 -0.53 3.25
C GLU A 60 -0.94 -0.56 4.20
N ASN A 61 -0.99 -1.40 5.23
CA ASN A 61 0.11 -1.55 6.19
C ASN A 61 1.38 -2.04 5.50
N ASN A 62 1.28 -3.00 4.57
CA ASN A 62 2.42 -3.46 3.78
C ASN A 62 3.02 -2.35 2.90
N THR A 63 2.17 -1.49 2.33
CA THR A 63 2.64 -0.37 1.52
C THR A 63 3.37 0.67 2.37
N HIS A 64 2.86 0.97 3.57
CA HIS A 64 3.49 1.91 4.50
C HIS A 64 4.87 1.47 4.99
N THR A 65 5.15 0.17 5.11
CA THR A 65 6.48 -0.30 5.49
C THR A 65 7.48 -0.24 4.33
N ASN A 66 7.02 -0.33 3.08
CA ASN A 66 7.89 -0.33 1.90
C ASN A 66 8.11 1.07 1.31
N LEU A 67 7.13 1.97 1.46
CA LEU A 67 7.17 3.33 0.91
C LEU A 67 8.42 4.14 1.33
N PRO A 68 8.88 4.12 2.60
CA PRO A 68 10.09 4.86 2.99
C PRO A 68 11.33 4.38 2.24
N LEU A 69 11.46 3.07 2.01
CA LEU A 69 12.59 2.50 1.29
C LEU A 69 12.59 2.94 -0.18
N PHE A 70 11.42 2.93 -0.83
CA PHE A 70 11.27 3.46 -2.18
C PHE A 70 11.60 4.95 -2.26
N ALA A 71 11.07 5.76 -1.33
CA ALA A 71 11.33 7.19 -1.30
C ALA A 71 12.83 7.49 -1.14
N ALA A 72 13.52 6.78 -0.25
CA ALA A 72 14.96 6.92 -0.07
C ALA A 72 15.74 6.55 -1.34
N ALA A 73 15.40 5.43 -1.98
CA ALA A 73 16.05 4.99 -3.22
C ALA A 73 15.82 5.97 -4.38
N LEU A 74 14.61 6.52 -4.51
CA LEU A 74 14.27 7.49 -5.54
C LEU A 74 15.01 8.82 -5.33
N VAL A 75 15.07 9.31 -4.09
CA VAL A 75 15.83 10.52 -3.74
C VAL A 75 17.32 10.31 -4.01
N ALA A 76 17.88 9.17 -3.62
CA ALA A 76 19.29 8.83 -3.87
C ALA A 76 19.60 8.77 -5.37
N ALA A 77 18.76 8.12 -6.18
CA ALA A 77 18.93 8.06 -7.63
C ALA A 77 18.81 9.44 -8.29
N ASN A 78 17.88 10.27 -7.83
CA ASN A 78 17.73 11.63 -8.32
C ASN A 78 18.95 12.50 -7.94
N ALA A 79 19.44 12.39 -6.70
CA ALA A 79 20.63 13.10 -6.23
C ALA A 79 21.91 12.66 -6.95
N ALA A 80 21.98 11.40 -7.38
CA ALA A 80 23.09 10.87 -8.18
C ALA A 80 23.02 11.26 -9.68
N HIS A 81 22.02 12.06 -10.08
CA HIS A 81 21.79 12.44 -11.48
C HIS A 81 21.67 11.22 -12.43
N VAL A 82 20.94 10.19 -11.99
CA VAL A 82 20.48 9.11 -12.88
C VAL A 82 19.62 9.73 -13.99
N ASP A 83 19.71 9.20 -15.21
CA ASP A 83 18.93 9.72 -16.33
C ASP A 83 17.42 9.60 -16.07
N ALA A 84 16.67 10.58 -16.58
CA ALA A 84 15.22 10.67 -16.34
C ALA A 84 14.47 9.44 -16.85
N SER A 85 14.94 8.81 -17.94
CA SER A 85 14.30 7.60 -18.49
C SER A 85 14.34 6.45 -17.49
N SER A 86 15.51 6.14 -16.94
CA SER A 86 15.70 5.10 -15.92
C SER A 86 14.93 5.44 -14.63
N LEU A 87 14.99 6.70 -14.20
CA LEU A 87 14.29 7.17 -13.00
C LEU A 87 12.77 6.97 -13.13
N HIS A 88 12.19 7.42 -14.25
CA HIS A 88 10.76 7.30 -14.52
C HIS A 88 10.33 5.84 -14.70
N PHE A 89 11.16 5.02 -15.35
CA PHE A 89 10.89 3.61 -15.53
C PHE A 89 10.77 2.88 -14.19
N TYR A 90 11.77 2.99 -13.31
CA TYR A 90 11.73 2.30 -12.02
C TYR A 90 10.68 2.89 -11.08
N ALA A 91 10.49 4.21 -11.07
CA ALA A 91 9.44 4.85 -10.29
C ALA A 91 8.05 4.39 -10.75
N GLY A 92 7.80 4.40 -12.06
CA GLY A 92 6.55 3.92 -12.66
C GLY A 92 6.31 2.44 -12.39
N LEU A 93 7.34 1.60 -12.56
CA LEU A 93 7.27 0.17 -12.27
C LEU A 93 6.92 -0.09 -10.80
N TRP A 94 7.50 0.66 -9.87
CA TRP A 94 7.16 0.56 -8.45
C TRP A 94 5.70 0.93 -8.20
N VAL A 95 5.23 2.09 -8.69
CA VAL A 95 3.85 2.56 -8.51
C VAL A 95 2.84 1.57 -9.09
N ILE A 96 3.05 1.13 -10.34
CA ILE A 96 2.17 0.17 -11.02
C ILE A 96 2.16 -1.17 -10.26
N SER A 97 3.32 -1.64 -9.81
CA SER A 97 3.41 -2.88 -9.01
C SER A 97 2.59 -2.79 -7.72
N ARG A 98 2.62 -1.63 -7.04
CA ARG A 98 1.87 -1.41 -5.80
C ARG A 98 0.37 -1.37 -6.05
N ILE A 99 -0.08 -0.67 -7.10
CA ILE A 99 -1.49 -0.62 -7.47
C ILE A 99 -2.00 -2.03 -7.80
N ALA A 100 -1.28 -2.76 -8.65
CA ALA A 100 -1.63 -4.14 -9.00
C ALA A 100 -1.61 -5.07 -7.78
N TYR A 101 -0.60 -4.93 -6.91
CA TYR A 101 -0.50 -5.69 -5.66
C TYR A 101 -1.70 -5.44 -4.76
N THR A 102 -2.10 -4.18 -4.56
CA THR A 102 -3.27 -3.82 -3.75
C THR A 102 -4.54 -4.43 -4.30
N PHE A 103 -4.79 -4.36 -5.60
CA PHE A 103 -5.97 -5.01 -6.21
C PHE A 103 -5.93 -6.53 -6.06
N ALA A 104 -4.78 -7.15 -6.30
CA ALA A 104 -4.58 -8.59 -6.10
C ALA A 104 -4.78 -9.00 -4.64
N TYR A 105 -4.46 -8.13 -3.68
CA TYR A 105 -4.68 -8.38 -2.26
C TYR A 105 -6.16 -8.37 -1.89
N ILE A 106 -6.94 -7.43 -2.44
CA ILE A 106 -8.35 -7.26 -2.13
C ILE A 106 -9.21 -8.33 -2.83
N LEU A 107 -8.98 -8.54 -4.13
CA LEU A 107 -9.88 -9.29 -5.01
C LEU A 107 -9.59 -10.79 -5.07
N ILE A 108 -8.34 -11.21 -4.88
CA ILE A 108 -8.01 -12.63 -4.94
C ILE A 108 -8.38 -13.28 -3.61
N GLU A 109 -9.28 -14.24 -3.62
CA GLU A 109 -9.64 -15.05 -2.45
C GLU A 109 -9.03 -16.47 -2.53
N ASP A 110 -8.71 -16.92 -3.75
CA ASP A 110 -8.13 -18.24 -4.01
C ASP A 110 -6.69 -18.38 -3.51
N ARG A 111 -6.43 -19.43 -2.71
CA ARG A 111 -5.08 -19.78 -2.23
C ARG A 111 -4.09 -20.03 -3.38
N LYS A 112 -4.55 -20.64 -4.48
CA LYS A 112 -3.71 -20.96 -5.66
C LYS A 112 -3.21 -19.70 -6.38
N LYS A 113 -3.99 -18.62 -6.35
CA LYS A 113 -3.64 -17.32 -6.98
C LYS A 113 -2.87 -16.40 -6.04
N SER A 114 -2.62 -16.81 -4.80
CA SER A 114 -1.87 -16.03 -3.80
C SER A 114 -0.43 -15.73 -4.26
N ALA A 115 0.18 -16.60 -5.08
CA ALA A 115 1.52 -16.40 -5.63
C ALA A 115 1.64 -15.11 -6.47
N ILE A 116 0.54 -14.65 -7.10
CA ILE A 116 0.50 -13.40 -7.87
C ILE A 116 0.85 -12.20 -6.99
N ARG A 117 0.38 -12.19 -5.72
CA ARG A 117 0.69 -11.11 -4.78
C ARG A 117 2.19 -11.06 -4.48
N SER A 118 2.81 -12.21 -4.26
CA SER A 118 4.26 -12.29 -4.01
C SER A 118 5.07 -11.85 -5.22
N ALA A 119 4.65 -12.24 -6.43
CA ALA A 119 5.30 -11.83 -7.67
C ALA A 119 5.23 -10.30 -7.87
N LEU A 120 4.04 -9.71 -7.72
CA LEU A 120 3.85 -8.25 -7.82
C LEU A 120 4.64 -7.49 -6.74
N PHE A 121 4.72 -8.05 -5.53
CA PHE A 121 5.56 -7.50 -4.47
C PHE A 121 7.04 -7.53 -4.88
N GLY A 122 7.51 -8.66 -5.42
CA GLY A 122 8.88 -8.83 -5.91
C GLY A 122 9.25 -7.85 -7.01
N VAL A 123 8.37 -7.61 -7.98
CA VAL A 123 8.59 -6.61 -9.05
C VAL A 123 8.86 -5.22 -8.46
N GLY A 124 8.09 -4.79 -7.46
CA GLY A 124 8.35 -3.50 -6.82
C GLY A 124 9.66 -3.48 -6.02
N VAL A 125 10.04 -4.59 -5.38
CA VAL A 125 11.35 -4.70 -4.71
C VAL A 125 12.49 -4.58 -5.72
N LEU A 126 12.38 -5.24 -6.88
CA LEU A 126 13.35 -5.13 -7.96
C LEU A 126 13.45 -3.70 -8.50
N ALA A 127 12.34 -2.97 -8.58
CA ALA A 127 12.35 -1.56 -8.96
C ALA A 127 13.13 -0.68 -7.97
N VAL A 128 13.00 -0.92 -6.66
CA VAL A 128 13.78 -0.23 -5.63
C VAL A 128 15.27 -0.53 -5.79
N PHE A 129 15.65 -1.80 -5.94
CA PHE A 129 17.04 -2.17 -6.18
C PHE A 129 17.59 -1.59 -7.49
N GLY A 130 16.76 -1.50 -8.54
CA GLY A 130 17.10 -0.83 -9.79
C GLY A 130 17.48 0.64 -9.60
N LEU A 131 16.73 1.38 -8.76
CA LEU A 131 17.06 2.76 -8.38
C LEU A 131 18.38 2.83 -7.61
N VAL A 132 18.57 1.97 -6.60
CA VAL A 132 19.78 1.93 -5.79
C VAL A 132 21.02 1.61 -6.63
N PHE A 133 20.96 0.60 -7.49
CA PHE A 133 22.08 0.23 -8.35
C PHE A 133 22.38 1.29 -9.41
N SER A 134 21.36 1.95 -9.94
CA SER A 134 21.55 3.08 -10.87
C SER A 134 22.25 4.25 -10.19
N ALA A 135 21.86 4.57 -8.95
CA ALA A 135 22.52 5.58 -8.13
C ALA A 135 23.98 5.19 -7.83
N ALA A 136 24.21 3.96 -7.38
CA ALA A 136 25.54 3.45 -7.06
C ALA A 136 26.49 3.51 -8.26
N LYS A 137 26.02 3.15 -9.46
CA LYS A 137 26.80 3.22 -10.70
C LYS A 137 27.21 4.67 -11.05
N LYS A 138 26.35 5.64 -10.78
CA LYS A 138 26.68 7.06 -10.97
C LYS A 138 27.73 7.51 -9.96
N TYR A 139 27.57 7.17 -8.69
CA TYR A 139 28.53 7.50 -7.64
C TYR A 139 29.90 6.86 -7.86
N SER A 140 29.96 5.61 -8.33
CA SER A 140 31.25 4.94 -8.61
C SER A 140 32.06 5.57 -9.73
N ALA A 141 31.43 6.42 -10.57
CA ALA A 141 32.09 7.11 -11.66
C ALA A 141 32.57 8.52 -11.29
N VAL A 142 32.24 9.00 -10.08
CA VAL A 142 32.66 10.34 -9.66
C VAL A 142 34.11 10.27 -9.16
N PRO A 143 35.01 11.13 -9.64
CA PRO A 143 36.44 11.05 -9.35
C PRO A 143 36.83 11.70 -8.01
N TRP A 144 35.90 11.80 -7.04
CA TRP A 144 36.22 12.34 -5.72
C TRP A 144 37.13 11.38 -4.93
#